data_AF-A0AAD2JLE2-F1
#
_entry.id   AF-A0AAD2JLE2-F1
#
_cell.length_a   1.000
_cell.length_b   1.000
_cell.length_c   1.000
_cell.angle_alpha   90.00
_cell.angle_beta   90.00
_cell.angle_gamma   90.00
#
_symmetry.space_group_name_H-M   'P 1'
#
loop_
_entity.id
_entity.type
_entity.pdbx_description
1 polymer ?
#
loop_
_entity_poly.entity_id
_entity_poly.type
_entity_poly.pdbx_seq_one_letter_code
_entity_poly.pdbx_strand_id
1 'polypeptide(L)'
;MVIKGGGPPPSTDPSEWPHRPAYFCAHPDVHTKDYEAGAPLPLGDFIEFETDLFVGKMICRMKPLPPTTSPPDDSSGHTRPADNSNKSEESSSSSSSSSHESHKEYFHGKKRHYQFVVQGHFRKSIPLSDIAMGDFYEKPFLGIPKGAIMRMYQRFMETISPGLIMDMTSDNPKILAAFGSAQTMRVDLIGEEPDLTQKSILNDLQDNTKLLFGEKPPKKGIETSSSKRRSYLSKPKNASKYSTNPEHVYTIELYDHTMCFGSYYQHAMGTKVDMTKTMNAQPLAFAIFHKHDQAVICKFPVWHERLLEEMKATGKEEEKQ
;
A
#
# COMPACT_ATOMS: atom_id res chain seq x y z
N MET A 1 3.51 -13.70 21.38
CA MET A 1 3.23 -13.65 19.93
C MET A 1 4.09 -12.55 19.36
N VAL A 2 5.03 -12.87 18.47
CA VAL A 2 5.98 -11.89 17.92
C VAL A 2 5.23 -11.06 16.89
N ILE A 3 5.09 -9.76 17.14
CA ILE A 3 4.58 -8.81 16.15
C ILE A 3 5.60 -8.78 15.02
N LYS A 4 5.17 -9.08 13.80
CA LYS A 4 6.04 -9.06 12.63
C LYS A 4 5.96 -7.66 12.01
N GLY A 5 6.92 -6.81 12.36
CA GLY A 5 7.03 -5.43 11.88
C GLY A 5 7.42 -5.34 10.42
N GLY A 6 7.98 -4.22 9.99
CA GLY A 6 8.37 -4.00 8.59
C GLY A 6 9.58 -4.79 8.12
N GLY A 7 10.23 -5.58 8.98
CA GLY A 7 11.59 -6.06 8.78
C GLY A 7 12.63 -4.94 8.94
N PRO A 8 13.94 -5.23 8.88
CA PRO A 8 14.97 -4.20 8.74
C PRO A 8 14.89 -3.54 7.35
N PRO A 9 15.35 -2.29 7.20
CA PRO A 9 15.46 -1.68 5.89
C PRO A 9 16.44 -2.50 5.02
N PRO A 10 16.11 -2.77 3.74
CA PRO A 10 16.88 -3.68 2.91
C PRO A 10 18.23 -3.14 2.40
N SER A 11 18.37 -1.82 2.16
CA SER A 11 19.67 -1.15 2.02
C SER A 11 19.68 0.15 2.85
N THR A 12 20.75 0.39 3.59
CA THR A 12 20.96 1.62 4.38
C THR A 12 21.49 2.80 3.56
N ASP A 13 21.78 2.58 2.27
CA ASP A 13 22.20 3.62 1.33
C ASP A 13 21.03 4.00 0.39
N PRO A 14 20.37 5.15 0.61
CA PRO A 14 19.29 5.62 -0.25
C PRO A 14 19.68 5.85 -1.71
N SER A 15 20.98 6.00 -2.03
CA SER A 15 21.44 6.22 -3.40
C SER A 15 21.25 4.99 -4.29
N GLU A 16 21.14 3.81 -3.69
CA GLU A 16 20.88 2.54 -4.37
C GLU A 16 19.38 2.28 -4.60
N TRP A 17 18.50 3.14 -4.07
CA TRP A 17 17.06 2.90 -4.10
C TRP A 17 16.48 3.25 -5.47
N PRO A 18 15.85 2.29 -6.18
CA PRO A 18 15.33 2.55 -7.53
C PRO A 18 14.20 3.58 -7.56
N HIS A 19 13.50 3.74 -6.44
CA HIS A 19 12.36 4.65 -6.29
C HIS A 19 12.63 5.77 -5.29
N ARG A 20 13.88 6.21 -5.14
CA ARG A 20 14.27 7.27 -4.20
C ARG A 20 13.30 8.47 -4.28
N PRO A 21 12.81 9.00 -3.13
CA PRO A 21 13.25 8.78 -1.75
C PRO A 21 12.59 7.59 -1.05
N ALA A 22 11.82 6.76 -1.75
CA ALA A 22 11.11 5.62 -1.17
C ALA A 22 11.75 4.28 -1.54
N TYR A 23 11.63 3.30 -0.66
CA TYR A 23 11.94 1.90 -0.95
C TYR A 23 10.70 1.05 -0.71
N PHE A 24 10.18 0.45 -1.77
CA PHE A 24 9.00 -0.40 -1.73
C PHE A 24 9.43 -1.87 -1.79
N CYS A 25 9.02 -2.69 -0.84
CA CYS A 25 9.47 -4.08 -0.75
C CYS A 25 8.37 -5.02 -0.25
N ALA A 26 8.62 -6.32 -0.38
CA ALA A 26 7.81 -7.36 0.25
C ALA A 26 8.19 -7.52 1.72
N HIS A 27 7.20 -7.80 2.58
CA HIS A 27 7.44 -8.28 3.93
C HIS A 27 8.03 -9.71 3.91
N PRO A 28 8.81 -10.17 4.91
CA PRO A 28 9.40 -11.52 4.91
C PRO A 28 8.41 -12.69 4.77
N ASP A 29 7.15 -12.50 5.17
CA ASP A 29 6.07 -13.51 4.98
C ASP A 29 5.38 -13.43 3.61
N VAL A 30 5.86 -12.57 2.71
CA VAL A 30 5.33 -12.41 1.36
C VAL A 30 6.37 -12.92 0.38
N HIS A 31 6.07 -14.04 -0.27
CA HIS A 31 6.92 -14.64 -1.28
C HIS A 31 6.55 -14.08 -2.65
N THR A 32 7.48 -13.37 -3.25
CA THR A 32 7.35 -12.82 -4.62
C THR A 32 7.99 -13.77 -5.62
N LYS A 33 7.34 -13.99 -6.76
CA LYS A 33 7.79 -14.99 -7.75
C LYS A 33 9.14 -14.68 -8.39
N ASP A 34 9.36 -13.40 -8.71
CA ASP A 34 10.51 -12.94 -9.52
C ASP A 34 11.48 -12.04 -8.73
N TYR A 35 11.29 -11.90 -7.42
CA TYR A 35 12.08 -10.99 -6.58
C TYR A 35 12.55 -11.71 -5.32
N GLU A 36 13.82 -11.51 -4.98
CA GLU A 36 14.40 -12.01 -3.74
C GLU A 36 13.79 -11.30 -2.52
N ALA A 37 13.84 -11.95 -1.35
CA ALA A 37 13.34 -11.36 -0.12
C ALA A 37 14.07 -10.04 0.20
N GLY A 38 13.29 -8.97 0.42
CA GLY A 38 13.83 -7.63 0.69
C GLY A 38 14.26 -6.84 -0.56
N ALA A 39 14.28 -7.44 -1.75
CA ALA A 39 14.57 -6.73 -3.00
C ALA A 39 13.55 -5.60 -3.23
N PRO A 40 13.94 -4.52 -3.93
CA PRO A 40 13.02 -3.46 -4.25
C PRO A 40 12.03 -3.97 -5.31
N LEU A 41 10.76 -3.64 -5.11
CA LEU A 41 9.68 -3.99 -6.03
C LEU A 41 9.40 -2.83 -7.00
N PRO A 42 9.08 -3.11 -8.28
CA PRO A 42 8.75 -2.06 -9.23
C PRO A 42 7.45 -1.35 -8.85
N LEU A 43 7.34 -0.08 -9.24
CA LEU A 43 6.11 0.70 -9.12
C LEU A 43 5.50 0.86 -10.51
N GLY A 44 4.19 0.62 -10.59
CA GLY A 44 3.43 0.66 -11.84
C GLY A 44 3.41 -0.66 -12.62
N ASP A 45 4.08 -1.70 -12.13
CA ASP A 45 4.10 -3.04 -12.73
C ASP A 45 3.41 -4.06 -11.81
N PHE A 46 3.00 -5.20 -12.40
CA PHE A 46 2.41 -6.31 -11.64
C PHE A 46 3.48 -7.15 -10.97
N ILE A 47 3.21 -7.51 -9.72
CA ILE A 47 4.04 -8.39 -8.92
C ILE A 47 3.19 -9.56 -8.47
N GLU A 48 3.54 -10.77 -8.90
CA GLU A 48 2.95 -12.01 -8.39
C GLU A 48 3.54 -12.33 -7.02
N PHE A 49 2.67 -12.67 -6.08
CA PHE A 49 3.06 -13.03 -4.72
C PHE A 49 2.14 -14.06 -4.10
N GLU A 50 2.65 -14.72 -3.07
CA GLU A 50 1.87 -15.60 -2.22
C GLU A 50 2.27 -15.46 -0.74
N THR A 51 1.31 -15.81 0.12
CA THR A 51 1.49 -15.99 1.57
C THR A 51 0.82 -17.30 1.98
N ASP A 52 0.87 -17.63 3.27
CA ASP A 52 0.11 -18.75 3.86
C ASP A 52 -1.42 -18.61 3.71
N LEU A 53 -1.93 -17.41 3.43
CA LEU A 53 -3.36 -17.11 3.38
C LEU A 53 -3.88 -16.72 2.01
N PHE A 54 -3.00 -16.30 1.09
CA PHE A 54 -3.41 -15.65 -0.15
C PHE A 54 -2.44 -15.94 -1.29
N VAL A 55 -2.96 -16.03 -2.51
CA VAL A 55 -2.17 -16.11 -3.74
C VAL A 55 -2.74 -15.09 -4.72
N GLY A 56 -1.88 -14.28 -5.33
CA GLY A 56 -2.35 -13.33 -6.30
C GLY A 56 -1.25 -12.47 -6.91
N LYS A 57 -1.68 -11.33 -7.43
CA LYS A 57 -0.83 -10.28 -7.95
C LYS A 57 -1.24 -8.94 -7.39
N MET A 58 -0.31 -8.00 -7.39
CA MET A 58 -0.59 -6.61 -7.02
C MET A 58 0.10 -5.63 -7.96
N ILE A 59 -0.39 -4.40 -7.94
CA ILE A 59 0.25 -3.25 -8.57
C ILE A 59 0.17 -2.06 -7.62
N CYS A 60 1.27 -1.31 -7.50
CA CYS A 60 1.36 -0.11 -6.69
C CYS A 60 1.81 1.09 -7.53
N ARG A 61 1.12 2.23 -7.39
CA ARG A 61 1.50 3.52 -7.98
C ARG A 61 1.52 4.57 -6.88
N MET A 62 2.52 5.45 -6.85
CA MET A 62 2.69 6.45 -5.77
C MET A 62 3.21 7.80 -6.28
N LYS A 63 2.65 8.89 -5.75
CA LYS A 63 3.09 10.29 -5.91
C LYS A 63 3.82 10.80 -4.65
N PRO A 64 4.61 11.88 -4.80
CA PRO A 64 5.58 12.09 -5.86
C PRO A 64 6.80 11.20 -5.57
N LEU A 65 7.35 10.59 -6.60
CA LEU A 65 8.79 10.37 -6.61
C LEU A 65 9.35 11.60 -7.35
N PRO A 66 10.30 12.36 -6.78
CA PRO A 66 11.01 13.34 -7.58
C PRO A 66 11.49 12.63 -8.85
N PRO A 67 11.46 13.30 -10.02
CA PRO A 67 11.98 12.68 -11.22
C PRO A 67 13.39 12.19 -10.92
N THR A 68 13.67 10.91 -11.19
CA THR A 68 15.00 10.34 -11.15
C THR A 68 15.85 11.25 -12.02
N THR A 69 16.62 12.15 -11.41
CA THR A 69 17.65 12.87 -12.12
C THR A 69 18.64 11.79 -12.52
N SER A 70 18.61 11.40 -13.79
CA SER A 70 19.76 10.74 -14.42
C SER A 70 21.02 11.48 -13.94
N PRO A 71 22.11 10.77 -13.64
CA PRO A 71 23.36 11.44 -13.28
C PRO A 71 23.67 12.50 -14.35
N PRO A 72 24.22 13.67 -13.95
CA PRO A 72 24.59 14.68 -14.91
C PRO A 72 25.51 14.04 -15.94
N ASP A 73 25.09 14.13 -17.19
CA ASP A 73 25.89 13.73 -18.33
C ASP A 73 27.13 14.64 -18.32
N ASP A 74 28.25 14.13 -17.79
CA ASP A 74 29.54 14.82 -17.79
C ASP A 74 30.07 14.85 -19.23
N SER A 75 29.49 15.72 -20.05
CA SER A 75 29.96 16.01 -21.40
C SER A 75 29.88 17.51 -21.69
N SER A 76 30.59 18.32 -20.89
CA SER A 76 31.02 19.66 -21.31
C SER A 76 32.48 19.60 -21.79
N GLY A 77 32.66 19.13 -23.02
CA GLY A 77 33.95 19.06 -23.70
C GLY A 77 33.83 19.34 -25.20
N HIS A 78 33.98 20.62 -25.54
CA HIS A 78 34.38 21.15 -26.86
C HIS A 78 33.38 21.10 -28.04
N THR A 79 33.04 22.32 -28.48
CA THR A 79 32.50 22.69 -29.78
C THR A 79 33.44 22.32 -30.93
N ARG A 80 32.92 21.66 -31.98
CA ARG A 80 33.23 21.94 -33.40
C ARG A 80 32.20 21.26 -34.34
N PRO A 81 31.99 21.76 -35.57
CA PRO A 81 30.77 21.50 -36.34
C PRO A 81 30.89 20.36 -37.36
N ALA A 82 29.72 19.78 -37.63
CA ALA A 82 29.23 19.10 -38.85
C ALA A 82 30.13 18.08 -39.55
N ASP A 83 29.75 16.80 -39.47
CA ASP A 83 29.60 15.99 -40.68
C ASP A 83 28.55 14.88 -40.50
N ASN A 84 27.93 14.52 -41.62
CA ASN A 84 26.72 13.73 -41.77
C ASN A 84 27.08 12.28 -42.12
N SER A 85 26.59 11.27 -41.39
CA SER A 85 26.33 9.93 -41.97
C SER A 85 25.58 8.98 -41.02
N ASN A 86 24.58 8.33 -41.62
CA ASN A 86 23.80 7.20 -41.12
C ASN A 86 24.63 6.12 -40.40
N LYS A 87 24.10 5.64 -39.28
CA LYS A 87 23.98 4.19 -39.06
C LYS A 87 22.90 3.86 -38.03
N SER A 88 21.91 3.12 -38.51
CA SER A 88 20.93 2.34 -37.77
C SER A 88 21.61 1.31 -36.88
N GLU A 89 21.26 1.27 -35.60
CA GLU A 89 21.39 0.09 -34.74
C GLU A 89 20.25 0.10 -33.71
N GLU A 90 19.35 -0.87 -33.87
CA GLU A 90 18.38 -1.31 -32.88
C GLU A 90 19.11 -1.96 -31.69
N SER A 91 18.83 -1.52 -30.47
CA SER A 91 18.98 -2.38 -29.29
C SER A 91 18.20 -1.84 -28.08
N SER A 92 17.06 -2.49 -27.80
CA SER A 92 16.54 -2.81 -26.46
C SER A 92 16.48 -1.70 -25.40
N SER A 93 15.38 -0.94 -25.35
CA SER A 93 15.00 -0.13 -24.18
C SER A 93 13.49 0.14 -24.05
N SER A 94 12.63 -0.82 -24.41
CA SER A 94 11.19 -0.56 -24.61
C SER A 94 10.25 -0.89 -23.43
N SER A 95 10.74 -1.32 -22.27
CA SER A 95 9.87 -1.67 -21.13
C SER A 95 9.66 -0.54 -20.11
N SER A 96 10.57 0.43 -20.01
CA SER A 96 10.49 1.48 -18.97
C SER A 96 9.59 2.68 -19.36
N SER A 97 9.30 2.88 -20.64
CA SER A 97 8.50 4.03 -21.11
C SER A 97 7.00 3.86 -20.85
N SER A 98 6.49 2.62 -20.91
CA SER A 98 5.05 2.34 -20.86
C SER A 98 4.46 2.39 -19.44
N SER A 99 5.22 1.96 -18.43
CA SER A 99 4.81 1.96 -17.02
C SER A 99 4.78 3.37 -16.44
N HIS A 100 5.78 4.20 -16.77
CA HIS A 100 5.86 5.59 -16.34
C HIS A 100 4.73 6.46 -16.92
N GLU A 101 4.36 6.26 -18.18
CA GLU A 101 3.22 6.94 -18.80
C GLU A 101 1.90 6.52 -18.14
N SER A 102 1.72 5.21 -17.91
CA SER A 102 0.54 4.68 -17.22
C SER A 102 0.38 5.24 -15.80
N HIS A 103 1.48 5.45 -15.10
CA HIS A 103 1.50 6.03 -13.76
C HIS A 103 0.99 7.48 -13.78
N LYS A 104 1.53 8.32 -14.68
CA LYS A 104 1.11 9.72 -14.83
C LYS A 104 -0.36 9.83 -15.22
N GLU A 105 -0.80 9.02 -16.17
CA GLU A 105 -2.17 8.97 -16.65
C GLU A 105 -3.16 8.69 -15.51
N TYR A 106 -2.90 7.67 -14.69
CA TYR A 106 -3.80 7.30 -13.59
C TYR A 106 -4.08 8.47 -12.64
N PHE A 107 -3.08 9.28 -12.36
CA PHE A 107 -3.21 10.35 -11.40
C PHE A 107 -3.66 11.69 -12.00
N HIS A 108 -3.83 11.77 -13.32
CA HIS A 108 -4.30 12.97 -13.98
C HIS A 108 -5.69 13.35 -13.45
N GLY A 109 -5.85 14.60 -12.98
CA GLY A 109 -7.09 15.07 -12.36
C GLY A 109 -7.44 14.47 -10.99
N LYS A 110 -6.64 13.53 -10.45
CA LYS A 110 -6.90 12.88 -9.15
C LYS A 110 -6.06 13.49 -8.03
N LYS A 111 -6.71 13.79 -6.90
CA LYS A 111 -6.06 14.20 -5.63
C LYS A 111 -5.33 13.07 -4.90
N ARG A 112 -5.44 11.84 -5.39
CA ARG A 112 -4.87 10.63 -4.78
C ARG A 112 -3.33 10.72 -4.77
N HIS A 113 -2.72 10.25 -3.71
CA HIS A 113 -1.28 10.10 -3.56
C HIS A 113 -0.80 8.69 -3.92
N TYR A 114 -1.65 7.67 -3.86
CA TYR A 114 -1.30 6.34 -4.31
C TYR A 114 -2.49 5.59 -4.93
N GLN A 115 -2.18 4.49 -5.59
CA GLN A 115 -3.08 3.39 -5.92
C GLN A 115 -2.39 2.10 -5.50
N PHE A 116 -3.11 1.24 -4.81
CA PHE A 116 -2.65 -0.10 -4.50
C PHE A 116 -3.78 -1.07 -4.84
N VAL A 117 -3.54 -1.96 -5.80
CA VAL A 117 -4.53 -2.95 -6.23
C VAL A 117 -3.97 -4.33 -5.97
N VAL A 118 -4.77 -5.19 -5.34
CA VAL A 118 -4.47 -6.62 -5.15
C VAL A 118 -5.58 -7.43 -5.82
N GLN A 119 -5.21 -8.42 -6.62
CA GLN A 119 -6.13 -9.38 -7.22
C GLN A 119 -5.64 -10.79 -6.97
N GLY A 120 -6.48 -11.65 -6.40
CA GLY A 120 -6.11 -13.02 -6.10
C GLY A 120 -7.17 -13.74 -5.28
N HIS A 121 -6.85 -14.92 -4.78
CA HIS A 121 -7.79 -15.74 -4.02
C HIS A 121 -7.22 -16.13 -2.66
N PHE A 122 -8.12 -16.33 -1.71
CA PHE A 122 -7.75 -16.80 -0.37
C PHE A 122 -7.53 -18.31 -0.40
N ARG A 123 -6.54 -18.80 0.32
CA ARG A 123 -6.29 -20.25 0.46
C ARG A 123 -7.32 -20.95 1.34
N LYS A 124 -7.99 -20.20 2.21
CA LYS A 124 -9.03 -20.69 3.12
C LYS A 124 -10.12 -19.65 3.32
N SER A 125 -11.30 -20.09 3.73
CA SER A 125 -12.38 -19.17 4.11
C SER A 125 -12.03 -18.44 5.41
N ILE A 126 -12.14 -17.11 5.37
CA ILE A 126 -11.88 -16.21 6.50
C ILE A 126 -13.09 -15.28 6.66
N PRO A 127 -13.66 -15.13 7.87
CA PRO A 127 -14.72 -14.15 8.11
C PRO A 127 -14.25 -12.74 7.73
N LEU A 128 -15.07 -11.98 7.02
CA LEU A 128 -14.71 -10.61 6.62
C LEU A 128 -14.49 -9.69 7.83
N SER A 129 -15.15 -9.99 8.97
CA SER A 129 -14.91 -9.28 10.23
C SER A 129 -13.52 -9.51 10.81
N ASP A 130 -12.83 -10.57 10.40
CA ASP A 130 -11.51 -10.95 10.90
C ASP A 130 -10.38 -10.50 9.96
N ILE A 131 -10.72 -9.89 8.82
CA ILE A 131 -9.75 -9.29 7.89
C ILE A 131 -9.67 -7.77 8.13
N ALA A 132 -8.45 -7.26 8.35
CA ALA A 132 -8.16 -5.83 8.48
C ALA A 132 -7.21 -5.36 7.40
N MET A 133 -7.33 -4.09 7.04
CA MET A 133 -6.31 -3.35 6.29
C MET A 133 -5.65 -2.34 7.24
N GLY A 134 -4.42 -1.92 6.98
CA GLY A 134 -3.68 -1.00 7.84
C GLY A 134 -2.39 -1.64 8.32
N ASP A 135 -1.91 -1.33 9.53
CA ASP A 135 -0.68 -1.96 10.03
C ASP A 135 -0.62 -2.08 11.56
N PHE A 136 0.26 -2.97 12.00
CA PHE A 136 0.71 -3.16 13.37
C PHE A 136 2.16 -2.70 13.50
N TYR A 137 2.46 -1.97 14.56
CA TYR A 137 3.76 -1.36 14.79
C TYR A 137 4.44 -2.02 15.99
N GLU A 138 5.75 -2.26 15.85
CA GLU A 138 6.57 -2.93 16.86
C GLU A 138 7.02 -1.97 17.96
N LYS A 139 7.16 -0.68 17.63
CA LYS A 139 7.62 0.36 18.56
C LYS A 139 6.51 1.39 18.81
N PRO A 140 6.47 2.00 20.01
CA PRO A 140 5.56 3.10 20.29
C PRO A 140 5.77 4.26 19.32
N PHE A 141 4.69 4.97 18.99
CA PHE A 141 4.78 6.22 18.25
C PHE A 141 5.35 7.35 19.10
N LEU A 142 6.12 8.23 18.47
CA LEU A 142 6.71 9.41 19.10
C LEU A 142 5.77 10.62 18.99
N GLY A 143 5.83 11.50 19.99
CA GLY A 143 5.09 12.76 20.01
C GLY A 143 3.56 12.62 20.13
N ILE A 144 3.02 11.41 20.33
CA ILE A 144 1.59 11.21 20.56
C ILE A 144 1.23 11.66 21.98
N PRO A 145 0.30 12.63 22.15
CA PRO A 145 -0.16 13.03 23.47
C PRO A 145 -0.70 11.83 24.25
N LYS A 146 -0.16 11.58 25.44
CA LYS A 146 -0.66 10.50 26.31
C LYS A 146 -1.90 10.97 27.09
N GLY A 147 -2.73 10.02 27.49
CA GLY A 147 -3.82 10.28 28.45
C GLY A 147 -5.20 10.54 27.83
N ALA A 148 -6.04 11.27 28.56
CA ALA A 148 -7.48 11.31 28.31
C ALA A 148 -7.88 11.97 26.98
N ILE A 149 -7.14 13.00 26.53
CA ILE A 149 -7.42 13.72 25.28
C ILE A 149 -7.27 12.79 24.07
N MET A 150 -6.20 12.00 24.02
CA MET A 150 -5.97 11.08 22.90
C MET A 150 -6.98 9.94 22.87
N ARG A 151 -7.38 9.42 24.04
CA ARG A 151 -8.48 8.45 24.12
C ARG A 151 -9.81 9.01 23.63
N MET A 152 -10.08 10.30 23.91
CA MET A 152 -11.27 10.98 23.40
C MET A 152 -11.21 11.13 21.87
N TYR A 153 -10.05 11.51 21.32
CA TYR A 153 -9.83 11.58 19.87
C TYR A 153 -10.01 10.22 19.18
N GLN A 154 -9.42 9.15 19.71
CA GLN A 154 -9.57 7.79 19.18
C GLN A 154 -11.05 7.39 19.13
N ARG A 155 -11.80 7.56 20.23
CA ARG A 155 -13.25 7.26 20.28
C ARG A 155 -14.06 8.07 19.28
N PHE A 156 -13.71 9.34 19.08
CA PHE A 156 -14.34 10.19 18.09
C PHE A 156 -14.11 9.67 16.66
N MET A 157 -12.86 9.29 16.34
CA MET A 157 -12.51 8.72 15.03
C MET A 157 -13.19 7.38 14.77
N GLU A 158 -13.27 6.50 15.77
CA GLU A 158 -14.00 5.23 15.70
C GLU A 158 -15.51 5.43 15.48
N THR A 159 -16.07 6.53 15.98
CA THR A 159 -17.47 6.92 15.76
C THR A 159 -17.72 7.37 14.32
N ILE A 160 -16.80 8.16 13.73
CA ILE A 160 -16.92 8.66 12.36
C ILE A 160 -16.69 7.56 11.32
N SER A 161 -15.75 6.65 11.60
CA SER A 161 -15.40 5.55 10.72
C SER A 161 -15.66 4.20 11.41
N PRO A 162 -16.90 3.70 11.37
CA PRO A 162 -17.24 2.40 11.95
C PRO A 162 -16.30 1.32 11.42
N GLY A 163 -15.61 0.60 12.31
CA GLY A 163 -14.65 -0.44 11.95
C GLY A 163 -13.19 0.01 11.82
N LEU A 164 -12.91 1.29 12.05
CA LEU A 164 -11.58 1.75 12.39
C LEU A 164 -11.23 1.22 13.79
N ILE A 165 -10.03 0.67 13.96
CA ILE A 165 -9.44 0.26 15.23
C ILE A 165 -8.14 1.03 15.34
N MET A 166 -8.06 1.93 16.31
CA MET A 166 -6.92 2.82 16.45
C MET A 166 -6.39 2.77 17.89
N ASP A 167 -5.20 2.23 18.05
CA ASP A 167 -4.43 2.31 19.28
C ASP A 167 -3.07 2.92 18.94
N MET A 168 -2.89 4.19 19.28
CA MET A 168 -1.68 4.96 18.98
C MET A 168 -0.79 5.17 20.21
N THR A 169 -1.22 4.70 21.38
CA THR A 169 -0.60 5.06 22.67
C THR A 169 0.01 3.87 23.39
N SER A 170 -0.23 2.64 22.91
CA SER A 170 0.42 1.44 23.42
C SER A 170 1.87 1.32 22.94
N ASP A 171 2.59 0.39 23.55
CA ASP A 171 3.96 0.05 23.14
C ASP A 171 3.99 -0.66 21.77
N ASN A 172 2.85 -1.18 21.34
CA ASN A 172 2.65 -1.81 20.04
C ASN A 172 1.43 -1.22 19.33
N PRO A 173 1.57 -0.01 18.77
CA PRO A 173 0.47 0.69 18.12
C PRO A 173 -0.14 -0.12 16.98
N LYS A 174 -1.40 0.17 16.66
CA LYS A 174 -2.08 -0.34 15.47
C LYS A 174 -3.07 0.68 14.93
N ILE A 175 -3.12 0.76 13.61
CA ILE A 175 -4.12 1.54 12.88
C ILE A 175 -4.71 0.62 11.83
N LEU A 176 -5.91 0.13 12.09
CA LEU A 176 -6.58 -0.86 11.25
C LEU A 176 -7.94 -0.34 10.80
N ALA A 177 -8.30 -0.62 9.56
CA ALA A 177 -9.62 -0.43 9.01
C ALA A 177 -10.25 -1.79 8.66
N ALA A 178 -11.58 -1.88 8.76
CA ALA A 178 -12.31 -3.06 8.34
C ALA A 178 -12.11 -3.34 6.84
N PHE A 179 -11.89 -4.59 6.43
CA PHE A 179 -11.68 -4.95 5.02
C PHE A 179 -12.77 -4.46 4.06
N GLY A 180 -14.03 -4.45 4.51
CA GLY A 180 -15.15 -3.88 3.75
C GLY A 180 -15.06 -2.38 3.46
N SER A 181 -14.15 -1.65 4.12
CA SER A 181 -13.92 -0.23 3.95
C SER A 181 -13.01 0.11 2.76
N ALA A 182 -12.47 -0.91 2.05
CA ALA A 182 -11.66 -0.72 0.85
C ALA A 182 -12.36 0.22 -0.12
N GLN A 183 -11.62 0.95 -0.95
CA GLN A 183 -12.22 1.90 -1.87
C GLN A 183 -13.01 1.16 -2.94
N THR A 184 -12.41 0.14 -3.55
CA THR A 184 -13.09 -0.78 -4.49
C THR A 184 -12.86 -2.23 -4.06
N MET A 185 -13.86 -3.08 -4.28
CA MET A 185 -13.86 -4.51 -4.00
C MET A 185 -14.69 -5.17 -5.08
N ARG A 186 -14.11 -6.20 -5.68
CA ARG A 186 -14.80 -7.12 -6.56
C ARG A 186 -14.61 -8.54 -6.07
N VAL A 187 -15.62 -9.35 -6.28
CA VAL A 187 -15.62 -10.78 -6.01
C VAL A 187 -16.19 -11.41 -7.27
N ASP A 188 -15.31 -12.03 -8.04
CA ASP A 188 -15.59 -12.63 -9.33
C ASP A 188 -15.28 -14.15 -9.25
N LEU A 189 -15.83 -14.96 -10.15
CA LEU A 189 -15.40 -16.36 -10.31
C LEU A 189 -14.02 -16.40 -10.96
N ILE A 190 -13.29 -17.50 -10.77
CA ILE A 190 -12.00 -17.72 -11.44
C ILE A 190 -12.22 -17.70 -12.97
N GLY A 191 -11.47 -16.86 -13.67
CA GLY A 191 -11.57 -16.62 -15.11
C GLY A 191 -12.56 -15.53 -15.50
N GLU A 192 -13.34 -15.00 -14.54
CA GLU A 192 -14.27 -13.88 -14.75
C GLU A 192 -13.78 -12.56 -14.11
N GLU A 193 -12.64 -12.58 -13.41
CA GLU A 193 -12.04 -11.39 -12.85
C GLU A 193 -11.61 -10.38 -13.93
N PRO A 194 -11.59 -9.08 -13.62
CA PRO A 194 -11.14 -8.08 -14.57
C PRO A 194 -9.66 -8.28 -14.96
N ASP A 195 -9.37 -8.16 -16.25
CA ASP A 195 -8.00 -8.11 -16.75
C ASP A 195 -7.36 -6.76 -16.39
N LEU A 196 -6.57 -6.77 -15.30
CA LEU A 196 -5.91 -5.57 -14.81
C LEU A 196 -4.77 -5.08 -15.72
N THR A 197 -4.36 -5.84 -16.74
CA THR A 197 -3.39 -5.35 -17.73
C THR A 197 -4.01 -4.28 -18.65
N GLN A 198 -5.33 -4.24 -18.74
CA GLN A 198 -6.05 -3.22 -19.47
C GLN A 198 -6.14 -1.92 -18.66
N LYS A 199 -5.45 -0.87 -19.14
CA LYS A 199 -5.38 0.44 -18.45
C LYS A 199 -6.75 1.04 -18.18
N SER A 200 -7.70 0.92 -19.12
CA SER A 200 -9.07 1.41 -18.96
C SER A 200 -9.77 0.77 -17.77
N ILE A 201 -9.58 -0.54 -17.57
CA ILE A 201 -10.12 -1.29 -16.44
C ILE A 201 -9.40 -0.90 -15.14
N LEU A 202 -8.07 -0.94 -15.12
CA LEU A 202 -7.27 -0.67 -13.92
C LEU A 202 -7.44 0.78 -13.41
N ASN A 203 -7.66 1.74 -14.30
CA ASN A 203 -7.79 3.16 -13.94
C ASN A 203 -9.20 3.52 -13.43
N ASP A 204 -10.20 2.69 -13.71
CA ASP A 204 -11.61 2.88 -13.37
C ASP A 204 -12.27 1.56 -12.88
N LEU A 205 -11.64 0.91 -11.90
CA LEU A 205 -12.20 -0.30 -11.30
C LEU A 205 -13.55 0.00 -10.65
N GLN A 206 -14.56 -0.79 -11.02
CA GLN A 206 -15.91 -0.68 -10.49
C GLN A 206 -16.21 -1.79 -9.49
N ASP A 207 -17.02 -1.45 -8.50
CA ASP A 207 -17.52 -2.39 -7.49
C ASP A 207 -18.30 -3.55 -8.11
N ASN A 208 -18.02 -4.78 -7.65
CA ASN A 208 -18.85 -5.95 -7.95
C ASN A 208 -18.77 -6.96 -6.80
N THR A 209 -19.69 -6.87 -5.86
CA THR A 209 -19.78 -7.75 -4.68
C THR A 209 -21.01 -8.64 -4.73
N LYS A 210 -21.53 -8.94 -5.93
CA LYS A 210 -22.69 -9.80 -6.11
C LYS A 210 -22.46 -11.21 -5.54
N LEU A 211 -21.29 -11.80 -5.79
CA LEU A 211 -20.93 -13.11 -5.24
C LEU A 211 -20.73 -13.09 -3.73
N LEU A 212 -20.39 -11.94 -3.14
CA LEU A 212 -20.27 -11.78 -1.70
C LEU A 212 -21.64 -11.71 -1.01
N PHE A 213 -22.58 -10.94 -1.58
CA PHE A 213 -23.90 -10.72 -0.99
C PHE A 213 -24.95 -11.77 -1.39
N GLY A 214 -24.69 -12.54 -2.45
CA GLY A 214 -25.62 -13.51 -3.01
C GLY A 214 -26.84 -12.87 -3.67
N GLU A 215 -27.88 -13.69 -3.91
CA GLU A 215 -29.08 -13.28 -4.63
C GLU A 215 -29.95 -12.25 -3.88
N LYS A 216 -29.86 -12.23 -2.54
CA LYS A 216 -30.69 -11.38 -1.67
C LYS A 216 -29.81 -10.41 -0.88
N PRO A 217 -29.28 -9.35 -1.53
CA PRO A 217 -28.42 -8.39 -0.85
C PRO A 217 -29.19 -7.67 0.27
N PRO A 218 -28.50 -7.25 1.35
CA PRO A 218 -29.13 -6.58 2.49
C PRO A 218 -29.72 -5.21 2.12
N LYS A 219 -29.30 -4.63 0.99
CA LYS A 219 -29.78 -3.36 0.44
C LYS A 219 -29.69 -3.40 -1.08
N LYS A 220 -30.66 -2.82 -1.78
CA LYS A 220 -30.66 -2.73 -3.25
C LYS A 220 -29.44 -1.97 -3.78
N GLY A 221 -28.71 -2.56 -4.72
CA GLY A 221 -27.56 -1.95 -5.38
C GLY A 221 -26.36 -1.75 -4.47
N ILE A 222 -26.25 -2.53 -3.38
CA ILE A 222 -25.06 -2.52 -2.53
C ILE A 222 -23.89 -3.23 -3.23
N GLU A 223 -24.22 -4.22 -4.05
CA GLU A 223 -23.33 -5.06 -4.82
C GLU A 223 -22.47 -4.28 -5.83
N THR A 224 -22.95 -3.14 -6.33
CA THR A 224 -22.27 -2.31 -7.33
C THR A 224 -21.93 -0.91 -6.84
N SER A 225 -22.12 -0.62 -5.55
CA SER A 225 -21.89 0.71 -4.99
C SER A 225 -20.89 0.68 -3.85
N SER A 226 -19.68 1.19 -4.11
CA SER A 226 -18.61 1.30 -3.11
C SER A 226 -19.05 2.01 -1.84
N SER A 227 -19.80 3.10 -1.97
CA SER A 227 -20.30 3.86 -0.82
C SER A 227 -21.26 3.05 0.05
N LYS A 228 -22.23 2.37 -0.57
CA LYS A 228 -23.19 1.51 0.15
C LYS A 228 -22.49 0.31 0.78
N ARG A 229 -21.59 -0.36 0.04
CA ARG A 229 -20.79 -1.49 0.52
C ARG A 229 -19.98 -1.07 1.74
N ARG A 230 -19.18 0.00 1.64
CA ARG A 230 -18.36 0.51 2.75
C ARG A 230 -19.22 0.86 3.97
N SER A 231 -20.29 1.63 3.79
CA SER A 231 -21.20 1.99 4.88
C SER A 231 -21.77 0.78 5.63
N TYR A 232 -21.98 -0.33 4.91
CA TYR A 232 -22.52 -1.56 5.48
C TYR A 232 -21.44 -2.48 6.06
N LEU A 233 -20.43 -2.85 5.27
CA LEU A 233 -19.39 -3.82 5.61
C LEU A 233 -18.27 -3.27 6.50
N SER A 234 -18.11 -1.95 6.64
CA SER A 234 -17.17 -1.44 7.64
C SER A 234 -17.64 -1.72 9.08
N LYS A 235 -18.92 -2.03 9.28
CA LYS A 235 -19.47 -2.39 10.60
C LYS A 235 -19.16 -3.87 10.91
N PRO A 236 -18.42 -4.19 11.99
CA PRO A 236 -18.05 -5.58 12.30
C PRO A 236 -19.23 -6.56 12.36
N LYS A 237 -20.35 -6.15 12.98
CA LYS A 237 -21.60 -6.94 13.06
C LYS A 237 -22.19 -7.32 11.69
N ASN A 238 -21.96 -6.51 10.67
CA ASN A 238 -22.41 -6.83 9.32
C ASN A 238 -21.36 -7.66 8.58
N ALA A 239 -20.09 -7.28 8.68
CA ALA A 239 -18.98 -8.01 8.07
C ALA A 239 -18.93 -9.48 8.53
N SER A 240 -19.23 -9.75 9.80
CA SER A 240 -19.20 -11.10 10.39
C SER A 240 -20.26 -12.06 9.81
N LYS A 241 -21.17 -11.56 8.97
CA LYS A 241 -22.17 -12.39 8.26
C LYS A 241 -21.63 -12.96 6.95
N TYR A 242 -20.44 -12.54 6.53
CA TYR A 242 -19.83 -12.90 5.26
C TYR A 242 -18.43 -13.44 5.51
N SER A 243 -18.00 -14.37 4.67
CA SER A 243 -16.65 -14.91 4.68
C SER A 243 -16.09 -14.90 3.27
N THR A 244 -14.76 -14.97 3.16
CA THR A 244 -14.11 -15.20 1.87
C THR A 244 -14.43 -16.60 1.36
N ASN A 245 -14.44 -16.77 0.05
CA ASN A 245 -14.56 -18.08 -0.59
C ASN A 245 -13.24 -18.38 -1.35
N PRO A 246 -12.56 -19.51 -1.07
CA PRO A 246 -11.36 -19.91 -1.80
C PRO A 246 -11.53 -20.07 -3.31
N GLU A 247 -12.76 -20.33 -3.76
CA GLU A 247 -13.11 -20.50 -5.19
C GLU A 247 -13.43 -19.17 -5.89
N HIS A 248 -13.28 -18.03 -5.21
CA HIS A 248 -13.51 -16.70 -5.78
C HIS A 248 -12.21 -15.90 -5.88
N VAL A 249 -12.15 -15.03 -6.88
CA VAL A 249 -11.10 -14.04 -7.04
C VAL A 249 -11.57 -12.71 -6.44
N TYR A 250 -10.77 -12.16 -5.54
CA TYR A 250 -10.97 -10.86 -4.90
C TYR A 250 -10.08 -9.83 -5.56
N THR A 251 -10.66 -8.77 -6.10
CA THR A 251 -9.93 -7.57 -6.56
C THR A 251 -10.19 -6.42 -5.61
N ILE A 252 -9.18 -5.94 -4.90
CA ILE A 252 -9.27 -4.87 -3.90
C ILE A 252 -8.44 -3.68 -4.38
N GLU A 253 -9.04 -2.50 -4.44
CA GLU A 253 -8.33 -1.24 -4.68
C GLU A 253 -8.34 -0.39 -3.43
N LEU A 254 -7.14 0.06 -3.04
CA LEU A 254 -6.90 1.05 -2.01
C LEU A 254 -6.30 2.30 -2.65
N TYR A 255 -6.82 3.47 -2.26
CA TYR A 255 -6.23 4.74 -2.59
C TYR A 255 -6.54 5.76 -1.49
N ASP A 256 -5.65 6.71 -1.31
CA ASP A 256 -5.84 7.81 -0.38
C ASP A 256 -5.31 9.12 -0.95
N HIS A 257 -5.87 10.22 -0.46
CA HIS A 257 -5.45 11.60 -0.71
C HIS A 257 -4.87 12.25 0.56
N THR A 258 -4.84 11.55 1.69
CA THR A 258 -4.28 12.08 2.94
C THR A 258 -2.84 11.63 3.15
N MET A 259 -2.50 10.35 2.97
CA MET A 259 -1.13 9.86 3.15
C MET A 259 -0.31 9.91 1.86
N CYS A 260 0.85 10.57 1.90
CA CYS A 260 1.78 10.68 0.78
C CYS A 260 3.09 9.94 1.08
N PHE A 261 3.19 8.67 0.64
CA PHE A 261 4.36 7.82 0.88
C PHE A 261 5.67 8.39 0.32
N GLY A 262 5.64 9.04 -0.85
CA GLY A 262 6.84 9.59 -1.48
C GLY A 262 7.42 10.84 -0.80
N SER A 263 6.64 11.52 0.05
CA SER A 263 7.15 12.64 0.87
C SER A 263 7.13 12.35 2.37
N TYR A 264 6.53 11.23 2.74
CA TYR A 264 6.28 10.78 4.11
C TYR A 264 5.47 11.78 4.98
N TYR A 265 4.58 12.54 4.34
CA TYR A 265 3.65 13.43 5.02
C TYR A 265 2.23 12.90 4.99
N GLN A 266 1.49 13.12 6.09
CA GLN A 266 0.05 12.94 6.15
C GLN A 266 -0.65 14.31 6.14
N HIS A 267 -1.62 14.48 5.24
CA HIS A 267 -2.46 15.65 5.09
C HIS A 267 -3.83 15.38 5.74
N ALA A 268 -3.99 15.80 6.99
CA ALA A 268 -5.22 15.57 7.75
C ALA A 268 -5.73 16.89 8.36
N MET A 269 -7.03 17.16 8.20
CA MET A 269 -7.70 18.32 8.81
C MET A 269 -7.06 19.69 8.48
N GLY A 270 -6.51 19.83 7.27
CA GLY A 270 -5.81 21.06 6.84
C GLY A 270 -4.37 21.17 7.36
N THR A 271 -3.91 20.23 8.17
CA THR A 271 -2.55 20.16 8.70
C THR A 271 -1.70 19.16 7.92
N LYS A 272 -0.42 19.49 7.77
CA LYS A 272 0.61 18.60 7.23
C LYS A 272 1.42 18.03 8.39
N VAL A 273 1.29 16.72 8.63
CA VAL A 273 1.96 15.98 9.70
C VAL A 273 3.14 15.22 9.11
N ASP A 274 4.32 15.45 9.69
CA ASP A 274 5.56 14.77 9.30
C ASP A 274 5.62 13.39 9.94
N MET A 275 5.37 12.34 9.16
CA MET A 275 5.26 11.00 9.74
C MET A 275 6.60 10.49 10.26
N THR A 276 7.75 10.96 9.75
CA THR A 276 9.06 10.49 10.20
C THR A 276 9.28 10.73 11.70
N LYS A 277 8.74 11.84 12.21
CA LYS A 277 8.81 12.25 13.62
C LYS A 277 7.90 11.45 14.53
N THR A 278 6.93 10.72 13.99
CA THR A 278 5.94 9.95 14.75
C THR A 278 6.21 8.45 14.66
N MET A 279 6.68 7.96 13.52
CA MET A 279 6.77 6.52 13.26
C MET A 279 7.89 5.80 14.03
N ASN A 280 8.76 6.51 14.75
CA ASN A 280 9.86 5.92 15.51
C ASN A 280 10.75 5.02 14.65
N ALA A 281 11.15 5.54 13.48
CA ALA A 281 11.92 4.83 12.46
C ALA A 281 11.27 3.53 11.93
N GLN A 282 9.95 3.40 12.01
CA GLN A 282 9.21 2.28 11.41
C GLN A 282 8.62 2.70 10.06
N PRO A 283 8.57 1.78 9.07
CA PRO A 283 7.95 2.08 7.78
C PRO A 283 6.42 2.12 7.91
N LEU A 284 5.79 2.81 6.98
CA LEU A 284 4.37 2.61 6.69
C LEU A 284 4.24 1.42 5.71
N ALA A 285 3.08 0.79 5.64
CA ALA A 285 2.87 -0.32 4.71
C ALA A 285 1.51 -0.30 4.04
N PHE A 286 1.44 -0.90 2.85
CA PHE A 286 0.19 -1.42 2.31
C PHE A 286 0.01 -2.83 2.84
N ALA A 287 -0.96 -3.02 3.74
CA ALA A 287 -1.11 -4.34 4.34
C ALA A 287 -2.54 -4.72 4.68
N ILE A 288 -2.75 -6.05 4.64
CA ILE A 288 -3.97 -6.77 4.91
C ILE A 288 -3.59 -7.98 5.76
N PHE A 289 -4.30 -8.19 6.88
CA PHE A 289 -4.01 -9.24 7.84
C PHE A 289 -5.27 -9.92 8.32
N HIS A 290 -5.11 -11.15 8.80
CA HIS A 290 -6.03 -11.73 9.75
C HIS A 290 -5.80 -11.09 11.13
N LYS A 291 -6.83 -10.48 11.71
CA LYS A 291 -6.72 -9.56 12.87
C LYS A 291 -6.25 -10.24 14.15
N HIS A 292 -6.63 -11.50 14.36
CA HIS A 292 -6.46 -12.17 15.65
C HIS A 292 -5.05 -12.71 15.84
N ASP A 293 -4.51 -13.35 14.80
CA ASP A 293 -3.18 -13.95 14.78
C ASP A 293 -2.18 -13.17 13.92
N GLN A 294 -2.56 -11.97 13.44
CA GLN A 294 -1.73 -11.08 12.61
C GLN A 294 -1.13 -11.77 11.38
N ALA A 295 -1.70 -12.89 10.94
CA ALA A 295 -1.20 -13.61 9.78
C ALA A 295 -1.36 -12.75 8.52
N VAL A 296 -0.29 -12.70 7.72
CA VAL A 296 -0.19 -11.81 6.57
C VAL A 296 -1.01 -12.37 5.41
N ILE A 297 -1.99 -11.58 4.94
CA ILE A 297 -2.67 -11.81 3.66
C ILE A 297 -1.87 -11.12 2.56
N CYS A 298 -1.40 -9.91 2.83
CA CYS A 298 -0.59 -9.10 1.93
C CYS A 298 0.11 -8.03 2.79
N LYS A 299 1.42 -7.81 2.66
CA LYS A 299 2.12 -6.70 3.33
C LYS A 299 3.31 -6.24 2.51
N PHE A 300 3.30 -4.97 2.16
CA PHE A 300 4.38 -4.32 1.41
C PHE A 300 4.81 -3.04 2.10
N PRO A 301 5.88 -3.09 2.91
CA PRO A 301 6.46 -1.92 3.55
C PRO A 301 6.96 -0.91 2.53
N VAL A 302 6.84 0.38 2.90
CA VAL A 302 7.39 1.52 2.18
C VAL A 302 8.29 2.28 3.14
N TRP A 303 9.58 2.13 2.95
CA TRP A 303 10.59 2.94 3.63
C TRP A 303 10.74 4.28 2.94
N HIS A 304 11.25 5.26 3.70
CA HIS A 304 11.61 6.56 3.20
C HIS A 304 13.00 6.93 3.71
N GLU A 305 13.83 7.58 2.89
CA GLU A 305 15.24 7.86 3.24
C GLU A 305 15.37 8.61 4.57
N ARG A 306 14.45 9.55 4.81
CA ARG A 306 14.32 10.31 6.06
C ARG A 306 14.09 9.44 7.31
N LEU A 307 13.59 8.21 7.19
CA LEU A 307 13.54 7.28 8.33
C LEU A 307 14.91 6.73 8.69
N LEU A 308 15.80 6.56 7.70
CA LEU A 308 17.17 6.08 7.93
C LEU A 308 18.00 7.13 8.67
N GLU A 309 17.73 8.41 8.43
CA GLU A 309 18.34 9.52 9.18
C GLU A 309 17.98 9.44 10.67
N GLU A 310 16.70 9.19 10.99
CA GLU A 310 16.22 9.01 12.35
C GLU A 310 16.84 7.75 13.01
N MET A 311 16.94 6.62 12.28
CA MET A 311 17.63 5.42 12.79
C MET A 311 19.07 5.70 13.21
N LYS A 312 19.81 6.43 12.37
CA LYS A 312 21.21 6.80 12.64
C LYS A 312 21.32 7.75 13.82
N ALA A 313 20.33 8.62 14.03
CA ALA A 313 20.30 9.52 15.18
C ALA A 313 20.04 8.74 16.48
N THR A 314 19.03 7.87 16.52
CA THR A 314 18.68 7.08 17.71
C THR A 314 19.78 6.09 18.11
N GLY A 315 20.41 5.39 17.15
CA GLY A 315 21.49 4.45 17.45
C GLY A 315 22.70 5.12 18.12
N LYS A 316 23.00 6.38 17.79
CA LYS A 316 24.07 7.16 18.43
C LYS A 316 23.73 7.64 19.85
N GLU A 317 22.45 7.73 20.20
CA GLU A 317 22.02 8.09 21.56
C GLU A 317 22.06 6.89 22.50
N GLU A 318 21.71 5.69 22.00
CA GLU A 318 21.78 4.45 22.76
C GLU A 318 23.23 4.03 23.06
N GLU A 319 24.19 4.24 22.15
CA GLU A 319 25.62 3.99 22.40
C GLU A 319 26.26 4.95 23.43
N LYS A 320 25.60 6.06 23.76
CA LYS A 320 26.09 7.05 24.73
C LYS A 320 25.55 6.87 26.15
N GLN A 321 24.61 5.94 26.35
CA GLN A 321 24.02 5.61 27.66
C GLN A 321 24.67 4.36 28.25
#